data_AF-M4PKI4-F1
#
_entry.id   AF-M4PKI4-F1
#
_cell.length_a   1.000
_cell.length_b   1.000
_cell.length_c   1.000
_cell.angle_alpha   90.00
_cell.angle_beta   90.00
_cell.angle_gamma   90.00
#
_symmetry.space_group_name_H-M   'P 1'
#
loop_
_entity.id
_entity.type
_entity.pdbx_description
1 polymer ?
#
loop_
_entity_poly.entity_id
_entity_poly.type
_entity_poly.pdbx_seq_one_letter_code
_entity_poly.pdbx_strand_id
1 'polypeptide(L)'
;DEKKGLEPLFEGILEHIKPKQYDLNAPFSMLLTLLESDKFLGRVLTGKVYGGRAKINSQVKVLNLAGEVVESGRLTKLLSFSGLKRVPVEEADAGDIIAVAGL
;
A
#
# COMPACT_ATOMS: atom_id res chain seq x y z
N ASP A 1 -10.95 15.30 35.19
CA ASP A 1 -9.84 14.56 34.60
C ASP A 1 -9.34 15.29 33.37
N GLU A 2 -8.28 16.08 33.52
CA GLU A 2 -7.62 16.71 32.38
C GLU A 2 -6.89 15.63 31.60
N LYS A 3 -7.51 15.14 30.52
CA LYS A 3 -6.83 14.30 29.55
C LYS A 3 -5.73 15.14 28.89
N LYS A 4 -4.53 15.06 29.44
CA LYS A 4 -3.30 15.57 28.84
C LYS A 4 -3.07 14.78 27.54
N GLY A 5 -3.23 15.47 26.41
CA GLY A 5 -2.85 15.02 25.07
C GLY A 5 -3.55 13.75 24.54
N LEU A 6 -2.97 13.20 23.46
CA LEU A 6 -3.48 12.02 22.73
C LEU A 6 -2.73 10.73 23.12
N GLU A 7 -1.83 10.79 24.09
CA GLU A 7 -1.03 9.66 24.56
C GLU A 7 -1.90 8.43 24.90
N PRO A 8 -3.02 8.56 25.64
CA PRO A 8 -3.86 7.40 25.96
C PRO A 8 -4.49 6.74 24.72
N LEU A 9 -4.72 7.50 23.65
CA LEU A 9 -5.26 6.96 22.40
C LEU A 9 -4.19 6.15 21.67
N PHE A 10 -2.96 6.67 21.58
CA PHE A 10 -1.86 5.95 20.94
C PHE A 10 -1.46 4.69 21.71
N GLU A 11 -1.42 4.74 23.04
CA GLU A 11 -1.22 3.57 23.89
C GLU A 11 -2.31 2.53 23.65
N GLY A 12 -3.59 2.95 23.66
CA GLY A 12 -4.72 2.06 23.39
C GLY A 12 -4.63 1.38 22.01
N ILE A 13 -4.18 2.10 20.97
CA ILE A 13 -3.93 1.53 19.64
C ILE A 13 -2.85 0.44 19.69
N LEU A 14 -1.71 0.71 20.32
CA LEU A 14 -0.60 -0.26 20.42
C LEU A 14 -0.98 -1.50 21.25
N GLU A 15 -1.80 -1.32 22.28
CA GLU A 15 -2.25 -2.42 23.14
C GLU A 15 -3.21 -3.37 22.39
N HIS A 16 -4.17 -2.82 21.64
CA HIS A 16 -5.24 -3.60 21.02
C HIS A 16 -4.93 -4.05 19.58
N ILE A 17 -4.15 -3.27 18.83
CA ILE A 17 -3.76 -3.61 17.45
C ILE A 17 -2.40 -4.28 17.48
N LYS A 18 -2.40 -5.61 17.50
CA LYS A 18 -1.16 -6.38 17.43
C LYS A 18 -0.56 -6.33 16.01
N PRO A 19 0.77 -6.21 15.88
CA PRO A 19 1.43 -6.30 14.58
C PRO A 19 1.11 -7.62 13.90
N LYS A 20 0.78 -7.56 12.61
CA LYS A 20 0.72 -8.77 11.77
C LYS A 20 2.11 -9.09 11.28
N GLN A 21 2.49 -10.36 11.36
CA GLN A 21 3.67 -10.85 10.68
C GLN A 21 3.33 -11.06 9.21
N TYR A 22 4.17 -10.53 8.33
CA TYR A 22 4.07 -10.73 6.89
C TYR A 22 5.32 -11.47 6.40
N ASP A 23 5.15 -12.33 5.39
CA ASP A 23 6.27 -12.97 4.72
C ASP A 23 6.81 -12.04 3.62
N LEU A 24 7.98 -11.47 3.87
CA LEU A 24 8.68 -10.59 2.93
C LEU A 24 9.29 -11.35 1.74
N ASN A 25 9.42 -12.67 1.83
CA ASN A 25 9.93 -13.51 0.76
C ASN A 25 8.82 -14.11 -0.12
N ALA A 26 7.55 -13.94 0.28
CA ALA A 26 6.42 -14.37 -0.53
C ALA A 26 6.36 -13.57 -1.86
N PRO A 27 5.67 -14.08 -2.89
CA PRO A 27 5.39 -13.31 -4.10
C PRO A 27 4.65 -12.01 -3.77
N PHE A 28 4.97 -10.94 -4.51
CA PHE A 28 4.28 -9.67 -4.36
C PHE A 28 2.77 -9.83 -4.55
N SER A 29 2.00 -9.39 -3.57
CA SER A 29 0.54 -9.31 -3.65
C SER A 29 0.03 -8.06 -2.95
N MET A 30 -0.95 -7.42 -3.56
CA MET A 30 -1.53 -6.17 -3.07
C MET A 30 -3.03 -6.19 -3.33
N LEU A 31 -3.82 -5.79 -2.33
CA LEU A 31 -5.25 -5.58 -2.50
C LEU A 31 -5.50 -4.11 -2.78
N LEU A 32 -5.99 -3.82 -3.98
CA LEU A 32 -6.42 -2.48 -4.37
C LEU A 32 -7.77 -2.16 -3.74
N THR A 33 -7.87 -0.99 -3.11
CA THR A 33 -9.09 -0.56 -2.41
C THR A 33 -9.62 0.77 -2.92
N LEU A 34 -8.77 1.60 -3.53
CA LEU A 34 -9.12 2.92 -4.04
C LEU A 34 -8.56 3.09 -5.45
N LEU A 35 -9.39 3.60 -6.34
CA LEU A 35 -9.06 3.98 -7.71
C LEU A 35 -9.33 5.48 -7.86
N GLU A 36 -8.29 6.21 -8.24
CA GLU A 36 -8.33 7.66 -8.40
C GLU A 36 -7.73 8.05 -9.76
N SER A 37 -8.10 9.24 -10.24
CA SER A 37 -7.47 9.87 -11.39
C SER A 37 -6.72 11.12 -10.93
N ASP A 38 -5.45 11.22 -11.30
CA ASP A 38 -4.60 12.39 -11.10
C ASP A 38 -4.29 13.06 -12.44
N LYS A 39 -4.24 14.40 -12.46
CA LYS A 39 -4.06 15.18 -13.70
C LYS A 39 -2.69 14.97 -14.36
N PHE A 40 -1.68 14.57 -13.60
CA PHE A 40 -0.31 14.39 -14.09
C PHE A 40 0.10 12.92 -14.10
N LEU A 41 -0.37 12.14 -13.13
CA LEU A 41 0.00 10.73 -12.99
C LEU A 41 -0.99 9.77 -13.68
N GLY A 42 -2.15 10.27 -14.11
CA GLY A 42 -3.20 9.44 -14.70
C GLY A 42 -3.87 8.56 -13.64
N ARG A 43 -4.03 7.26 -13.94
CA ARG A 43 -4.65 6.32 -13.03
C ARG A 43 -3.77 6.06 -11.81
N VAL A 44 -4.33 6.20 -10.62
CA VAL A 44 -3.67 5.94 -9.33
C VAL A 44 -4.48 4.92 -8.53
N LEU A 45 -3.81 3.83 -8.15
CA LEU A 45 -4.39 2.69 -7.46
C LEU A 45 -3.79 2.62 -6.05
N THR A 46 -4.60 2.81 -5.01
CA THR A 46 -4.14 2.71 -3.62
C THR A 46 -4.63 1.41 -2.98
N GLY A 47 -3.76 0.77 -2.23
CA GLY A 47 -4.06 -0.50 -1.58
C GLY A 47 -3.01 -0.90 -0.57
N LYS A 48 -3.22 -2.06 0.06
CA LYS A 48 -2.29 -2.62 1.05
C LYS A 48 -1.51 -3.78 0.46
N VAL A 49 -0.20 -3.80 0.67
CA VAL A 49 0.67 -4.92 0.33
C VAL A 49 0.47 -6.05 1.35
N TYR A 50 0.19 -7.26 0.89
CA TYR A 50 -0.09 -8.43 1.73
C TYR A 50 1.05 -9.44 1.76
N GLY A 51 1.89 -9.48 0.74
CA GLY A 51 3.01 -10.41 0.67
C GLY A 51 4.11 -9.88 -0.23
N GLY A 52 5.34 -10.27 0.09
CA GLY A 52 6.52 -9.86 -0.66
C GLY A 52 6.80 -8.36 -0.58
N ARG A 53 7.39 -7.85 -1.67
CA ARG A 53 7.83 -6.47 -1.81
C ARG A 53 7.40 -5.91 -3.17
N ALA A 54 6.76 -4.75 -3.15
CA ALA A 54 6.61 -3.93 -4.33
C ALA A 54 7.96 -3.27 -4.62
N LYS A 55 8.49 -3.44 -5.84
CA LYS A 55 9.72 -2.75 -6.26
C LYS A 55 9.48 -2.11 -7.61
N ILE A 56 9.91 -0.86 -7.76
CA ILE A 56 9.87 -0.20 -9.07
C ILE A 56 10.53 -1.10 -10.11
N ASN A 57 9.94 -1.11 -11.29
CA ASN A 57 10.29 -1.92 -12.45
C ASN A 57 9.93 -3.40 -12.41
N SER A 58 9.28 -3.87 -11.35
CA SER A 58 8.77 -5.25 -11.29
C SER A 58 7.58 -5.43 -12.23
N GLN A 59 7.54 -6.56 -12.93
CA GLN A 59 6.37 -6.98 -13.72
C GLN A 59 5.28 -7.52 -12.80
N VAL A 60 4.04 -7.12 -13.06
CA VAL A 60 2.88 -7.51 -12.25
C VAL A 60 1.70 -7.84 -13.15
N LYS A 61 0.78 -8.65 -12.61
CA LYS A 61 -0.53 -8.93 -13.20
C LYS A 61 -1.60 -8.38 -12.29
N VAL A 62 -2.61 -7.76 -12.86
CA VAL A 62 -3.80 -7.30 -12.15
C VAL A 62 -4.88 -8.35 -12.34
N LEU A 63 -5.45 -8.78 -11.21
CA LEU A 63 -6.51 -9.78 -11.19
C LEU A 63 -7.82 -9.11 -10.80
N ASN A 64 -8.93 -9.52 -11.44
CA ASN A 64 -10.27 -9.19 -10.94
C ASN A 64 -10.64 -10.10 -9.75
N LEU A 65 -11.82 -9.89 -9.18
CA LEU A 65 -12.32 -10.68 -8.05
C LEU A 65 -12.58 -12.16 -8.39
N ALA A 66 -12.72 -12.51 -9.68
CA ALA A 66 -12.82 -13.89 -10.14
C ALA A 66 -11.44 -14.57 -10.32
N GLY A 67 -10.34 -13.84 -10.09
CA GLY A 67 -8.97 -14.33 -10.27
C GLY A 67 -8.48 -14.29 -11.71
N GLU A 68 -9.24 -13.69 -12.62
CA GLU A 68 -8.86 -13.56 -14.03
C GLU A 68 -7.91 -12.39 -14.21
N VAL A 69 -6.90 -12.56 -15.07
CA VAL A 69 -5.97 -11.50 -15.42
C VAL A 69 -6.69 -10.49 -16.30
N VAL A 70 -6.86 -9.27 -15.80
CA VAL A 70 -7.49 -8.16 -16.53
C VAL A 70 -6.48 -7.19 -17.12
N GLU A 71 -5.28 -7.13 -16.55
CA GLU A 71 -4.23 -6.24 -17.01
C GLU A 71 -2.85 -6.81 -16.61
N SER A 72 -1.81 -6.43 -17.36
CA SER A 72 -0.43 -6.76 -17.03
C SER A 72 0.43 -5.53 -17.30
N GLY A 73 1.40 -5.29 -16.44
CA GLY A 73 2.18 -4.07 -16.52
C GLY A 73 3.40 -4.12 -15.62
N ARG A 74 3.99 -2.93 -15.43
CA ARG A 74 5.19 -2.73 -14.64
C ARG A 74 4.93 -1.67 -13.61
N LEU A 75 5.42 -1.88 -12.40
CA LEU A 75 5.36 -0.85 -11.35
C LEU A 75 6.30 0.29 -11.72
N THR A 76 5.77 1.38 -12.27
CA THR A 76 6.60 2.51 -12.75
C THR A 76 6.77 3.59 -11.69
N LYS A 77 5.79 3.76 -10.79
CA LYS A 77 5.84 4.74 -9.72
C LYS A 77 5.12 4.23 -8.48
N LEU A 78 5.85 4.18 -7.36
CA LEU A 78 5.33 3.82 -6.05
C LEU A 78 5.35 5.05 -5.15
N LEU A 79 4.28 5.22 -4.40
CA LEU A 79 4.09 6.33 -3.46
C LEU A 79 3.67 5.76 -2.10
N SER A 80 4.47 5.99 -1.06
CA SER A 80 4.05 5.71 0.33
C SER A 80 3.41 6.94 0.96
N PHE A 81 2.82 6.78 2.14
CA PHE A 81 2.15 7.88 2.86
C PHE A 81 2.99 8.33 4.05
N SER A 82 3.26 9.64 4.11
CA SER A 82 3.88 10.32 5.25
C SER A 82 2.93 11.40 5.74
N GLY A 83 2.20 11.10 6.81
CA GLY A 83 1.05 11.90 7.24
C GLY A 83 0.03 12.01 6.11
N LEU A 84 -0.29 13.23 5.69
CA LEU A 84 -1.23 13.50 4.59
C LEU A 84 -0.56 13.54 3.21
N LYS A 85 0.77 13.41 3.14
CA LYS A 85 1.53 13.52 1.88
C LYS A 85 1.81 12.14 1.31
N ARG A 86 1.78 12.05 -0.02
CA ARG A 86 2.34 10.92 -0.77
C ARG A 86 3.80 11.22 -1.10
N VAL A 87 4.69 10.27 -0.81
CA VAL A 87 6.14 10.41 -1.05
C VAL A 87 6.63 9.29 -1.97
N PRO A 88 7.44 9.59 -3.01
CA PRO A 88 8.02 8.56 -3.88
C PRO A 88 8.92 7.61 -3.11
N VAL A 89 8.81 6.31 -3.42
CA VAL A 89 9.67 5.25 -2.89
C VAL A 89 10.07 4.28 -3.99
N GLU A 90 11.23 3.65 -3.86
CA GLU A 90 11.71 2.63 -4.79
C GLU A 90 11.16 1.23 -4.47
N GLU A 91 10.83 1.00 -3.21
CA GLU A 91 10.27 -0.25 -2.71
C GLU A 91 9.28 -0.03 -1.56
N ALA A 92 8.40 -0.99 -1.36
CA ALA A 92 7.46 -1.06 -0.24
C ALA A 92 7.19 -2.51 0.16
N ASP A 93 7.09 -2.76 1.45
CA ASP A 93 7.02 -4.09 2.03
C ASP A 93 5.59 -4.50 2.40
N ALA A 94 5.40 -5.80 2.62
CA ALA A 94 4.13 -6.31 3.12
C ALA A 94 3.75 -5.66 4.47
N GLY A 95 2.54 -5.14 4.54
CA GLY A 95 2.06 -4.27 5.61
C GLY A 95 1.87 -2.81 5.18
N ASP A 96 2.63 -2.35 4.18
CA ASP A 96 2.53 -0.97 3.71
C ASP A 96 1.23 -0.71 2.95
N ILE A 97 0.70 0.50 3.13
CA ILE A 97 -0.32 1.07 2.26
C ILE A 97 0.40 1.97 1.27
N ILE A 98 0.26 1.67 -0.02
CA ILE A 98 0.93 2.40 -1.10
C ILE A 98 -0.05 2.77 -2.21
N ALA A 99 0.29 3.82 -2.94
CA ALA A 99 -0.34 4.17 -4.19
C ALA A 99 0.61 3.84 -5.37
N VAL A 100 0.07 3.17 -6.38
CA VAL A 100 0.74 2.84 -7.63
C VAL A 100 0.14 3.71 -8.72
N ALA A 101 0.98 4.42 -9.47
CA ALA A 101 0.52 5.20 -10.62
C ALA A 101 1.01 4.59 -11.93
N GLY A 102 0.19 4.71 -12.99
CA GLY A 102 0.54 4.23 -14.33
C GLY A 102 0.50 2.72 -14.49
N LEU A 103 -0.29 2.05 -13.63
CA LEU A 103 -0.68 0.65 -13.80
C LEU A 103 -2.14 0.58 -14.21
#